data_AF-A0A8C8HW92-F1
#
_entry.id   AF-A0A8C8HW92-F1
#
_cell.length_a   1.000
_cell.length_b   1.000
_cell.length_c   1.000
_cell.angle_alpha   90.00
_cell.angle_beta   90.00
_cell.angle_gamma   90.00
#
_symmetry.space_group_name_H-M   'P 1'
#
loop_
_entity.id
_entity.type
_entity.pdbx_description
1 polymer ?
#
loop_
_entity_poly.entity_id
_entity_poly.type
_entity_poly.pdbx_seq_one_letter_code
_entity_poly.pdbx_strand_id
1 'polypeptide(L)' 'MSSECTSYYSAENVFMNGSSCPKEGSDPSATFCCGFNDIKYCCDDPNSFFPYEYGYMWWLRYVRDLY' A
#
# COMPACT_ATOMS: atom_id res chain seq x y z
N MET A 1 -4.29 -16.40 8.12
CA MET A 1 -4.79 -15.42 7.14
C MET A 1 -3.58 -14.66 6.65
N SER A 2 -3.29 -14.71 5.35
CA SER A 2 -2.22 -13.96 4.69
C SER A 2 -2.87 -13.08 3.63
N SER A 3 -2.55 -11.78 3.60
CA SER A 3 -3.01 -10.90 2.53
C SER A 3 -2.05 -10.96 1.34
N GLU A 4 -2.59 -10.99 0.13
CA GLU A 4 -1.79 -10.78 -1.08
C GLU A 4 -1.71 -9.28 -1.42
N CYS A 5 -0.51 -8.73 -1.45
CA CYS A 5 -0.26 -7.43 -2.06
C CYS A 5 -0.16 -7.62 -3.57
N THR A 6 -1.09 -7.04 -4.33
CA THR A 6 -1.03 -7.02 -5.80
C THR A 6 0.14 -6.18 -6.30
N SER A 7 0.69 -6.53 -7.46
CA SER A 7 1.73 -5.73 -8.13
C SER A 7 1.29 -4.30 -8.36
N TYR A 8 2.25 -3.36 -8.36
CA TYR A 8 1.98 -1.94 -8.55
C TYR A 8 3.15 -1.22 -9.20
N TYR A 9 2.93 0.02 -9.65
CA TYR A 9 4.00 0.92 -10.08
C TYR A 9 4.27 1.92 -8.96
N SER A 10 5.54 2.11 -8.60
CA SER A 10 5.91 3.12 -7.62
C SER A 10 5.70 4.54 -8.14
N ALA A 11 5.85 5.55 -7.27
CA ALA A 11 5.86 6.96 -7.68
C ALA A 11 6.95 7.29 -8.73
N GLU A 12 8.02 6.48 -8.78
CA GLU A 12 9.11 6.56 -9.77
C GLU A 12 8.81 5.73 -11.04
N ASN A 13 7.59 5.21 -11.17
CA ASN A 13 7.12 4.36 -12.26
C ASN A 13 7.91 3.04 -12.39
N VAL A 14 8.41 2.52 -11.27
CA VAL A 14 9.11 1.23 -11.21
C VAL A 14 8.09 0.12 -10.92
N PHE A 15 8.09 -0.94 -11.73
CA PHE A 15 7.21 -2.08 -11.52
C PHE A 15 7.65 -2.88 -10.29
N MET A 16 6.78 -2.89 -9.28
CA MET A 16 6.92 -3.69 -8.07
C MET A 16 6.04 -4.93 -8.19
N ASN A 17 6.68 -6.10 -8.09
CA ASN A 17 5.94 -7.37 -8.13
C ASN A 17 5.06 -7.51 -6.87
N GLY A 18 3.91 -8.16 -7.04
CA GLY A 18 3.06 -8.53 -5.93
C GLY A 18 3.75 -9.58 -5.04
N SER A 19 3.43 -9.54 -3.75
CA SER A 19 3.96 -10.49 -2.78
C SER A 19 2.93 -10.80 -1.71
N SER A 20 2.93 -12.03 -1.23
CA SER A 20 2.12 -12.44 -0.08
C SER A 20 2.79 -11.96 1.22
N CYS A 21 1.97 -11.50 2.17
CA CYS A 21 2.42 -11.12 3.50
C CYS A 21 2.23 -12.28 4.50
N PRO A 22 3.14 -12.49 5.47
CA PRO A 22 4.39 -11.76 5.70
C PRO A 22 5.49 -12.15 4.71
N LYS A 23 6.44 -11.25 4.49
CA LYS A 23 7.58 -11.50 3.60
C LYS A 23 8.56 -12.44 4.31
N GLU A 24 9.26 -13.30 3.57
CA GLU A 24 10.29 -14.14 4.19
C GLU A 24 11.36 -13.27 4.88
N GLY A 25 11.58 -13.51 6.17
CA GLY A 25 12.49 -12.72 7.00
C GLY A 25 11.89 -11.42 7.55
N SER A 26 10.61 -11.11 7.30
CA SER A 26 9.90 -10.04 8.00
C SER A 26 9.22 -10.54 9.29
N ASP A 27 8.61 -9.61 10.01
CA ASP A 27 7.81 -9.93 11.19
C ASP A 27 6.68 -10.91 10.82
N PRO A 28 6.52 -12.05 11.53
CA PRO A 28 5.46 -13.02 11.27
C PRO A 28 4.05 -12.48 11.53
N SER A 29 3.92 -11.41 12.32
CA SER A 29 2.65 -10.72 12.58
C SER A 29 2.21 -9.82 11.41
N ALA A 30 3.14 -9.48 10.50
CA ALA A 30 2.91 -8.58 9.38
C ALA A 30 2.10 -9.26 8.25
N THR A 31 0.87 -9.64 8.56
CA THR A 31 -0.01 -10.45 7.71
C THR A 31 -0.92 -9.62 6.79
N PHE A 32 -0.89 -8.29 6.93
CA PHE A 32 -1.73 -7.36 6.18
C PHE A 32 -0.92 -6.56 5.15
N CYS A 33 -1.59 -6.13 4.08
CA CYS A 33 -1.02 -5.28 3.03
C CYS A 33 -1.42 -3.83 3.29
N CYS A 34 -0.46 -3.03 3.73
CA CYS A 34 -0.63 -1.60 4.02
C CYS A 34 -0.01 -0.72 2.93
N GLY A 35 -0.37 0.56 2.95
CA GLY A 35 0.31 1.62 2.19
C GLY A 35 -0.59 2.38 1.22
N PHE A 36 -0.09 2.69 0.03
CA PHE A 36 -0.83 3.34 -1.05
C PHE A 36 -0.66 2.56 -2.35
N ASN A 37 -1.37 2.96 -3.42
CA ASN A 37 -1.26 2.29 -4.71
C ASN A 37 0.19 2.26 -5.22
N ASP A 38 0.96 3.30 -4.93
CA ASP A 38 2.35 3.51 -5.36
C ASP A 38 3.41 3.14 -4.29
N ILE A 39 2.98 2.67 -3.11
CA ILE A 39 3.88 2.15 -2.08
C ILE A 39 3.14 1.15 -1.18
N LYS A 40 3.29 -0.15 -1.45
CA LYS A 40 2.68 -1.23 -0.66
C LYS A 40 3.72 -1.97 0.16
N TYR A 41 3.38 -2.31 1.41
CA TYR A 41 4.25 -3.03 2.34
C TYR A 41 3.45 -3.91 3.30
N CYS A 42 4.10 -4.92 3.88
CA CYS A 42 3.48 -5.79 4.88
C CYS A 42 3.49 -5.13 6.27
N CYS A 43 2.39 -5.23 6.98
CA CYS A 43 2.16 -4.62 8.29
C CYS A 43 1.33 -5.55 9.18
N ASP A 44 1.40 -5.34 10.50
CA ASP A 44 0.67 -6.08 11.54
C ASP A 44 -0.63 -5.37 11.98
N ASP A 45 -0.79 -4.09 11.64
CA ASP A 45 -1.98 -3.29 11.96
C ASP A 45 -3.04 -3.34 10.83
N PRO A 46 -4.21 -3.96 11.07
CA PRO A 46 -5.29 -4.02 10.10
C PRO A 46 -5.93 -2.67 9.80
N ASN A 47 -5.70 -1.63 10.62
CA ASN A 47 -6.25 -0.28 10.41
C ASN A 47 -5.35 0.60 9.54
N SER A 48 -4.19 0.10 9.09
CA SER A 48 -3.29 0.79 8.14
C SER A 48 -3.48 0.36 6.68
N PHE A 49 -4.61 -0.28 6.36
CA PHE A 49 -4.88 -0.89 5.06
C PHE A 49 -5.09 0.11 3.93
N PHE A 50 -4.60 -0.23 2.74
CA PHE A 50 -5.02 0.40 1.48
C PHE A 50 -6.02 -0.49 0.75
N PRO A 51 -7.08 0.07 0.14
CA PRO A 51 -7.47 1.47 0.15
C PRO A 51 -8.28 1.80 1.41
N TYR A 52 -7.87 2.84 2.14
CA TYR A 52 -8.76 3.45 3.12
C TYR A 52 -10.04 3.89 2.39
N GLU A 53 -11.19 3.39 2.85
CA GLU A 53 -12.50 3.68 2.27
C GLU A 53 -13.00 5.10 2.62
N TYR A 54 -12.08 6.05 2.76
CA TYR A 54 -12.37 7.43 3.05
C TYR A 54 -12.21 8.27 1.79
N GLY A 55 -13.36 8.63 1.21
CA GLY A 55 -13.51 9.54 0.08
C GLY A 55 -13.08 10.99 0.36
N TYR A 56 -11.97 11.23 1.03
CA TYR A 56 -11.33 12.55 1.12
C TYR A 56 -9.83 12.54 0.75
N MET A 57 -9.27 11.41 0.32
CA MET A 57 -7.89 11.36 -0.18
C MET A 57 -7.75 11.58 -1.70
N TRP A 58 -8.86 11.69 -2.43
CA TRP A 58 -8.86 12.02 -3.87
C TRP A 58 -8.69 13.52 -4.17
N TRP A 59 -8.66 14.38 -3.15
CA TRP A 59 -8.55 15.84 -3.33
C TRP A 59 -7.11 16.37 -3.43
N LEU A 60 -6.09 15.57 -3.12
CA LEU A 60 -4.68 16.01 -3.20
C LEU A 60 -4.19 16.24 -4.64
N ARG A 61 -4.99 15.87 -5.65
CA ARG A 61 -4.69 16.15 -7.05
C ARG A 61 -4.96 17.61 -7.47
N TYR A 62 -5.78 18.35 -6.72
CA TYR A 62 -6.17 19.73 -7.07
C TYR A 62 -5.28 20.83 -6.45
N VAL A 63 -4.39 20.51 -5.50
CA VAL A 63 -3.56 21.52 -4.83
C VAL A 63 -2.24 21.78 -5.58
N ARG A 64 -1.82 20.88 -6.48
CA ARG A 64 -0.58 21.02 -7.26
C ARG A 64 -0.76 21.68 -8.63
N ASP A 65 -1.99 22.09 -8.98
CA ASP A 65 -2.29 22.84 -10.22
C ASP A 65 -2.54 24.34 -9.95
N LEU A 66 -2.25 24.83 -8.72
CA LEU A 66 -2.46 26.22 -8.30
C LEU A 66 -1.18 26.97 -7.86
N TYR A 67 0.02 26.46 -8.18
CA TYR A 67 1.29 27.17 -8.01
C TYR A 67 2.15 27.12 -9.28
#